data_AF-A0AAV2DQM1-F1
#
_entry.id   AF-A0AAV2DQM1-F1
#
_cell.length_a   1.000
_cell.length_b   1.000
_cell.length_c   1.000
_cell.angle_alpha   90.00
_cell.angle_beta   90.00
_cell.angle_gamma   90.00
#
_symmetry.space_group_name_H-M   'P 1'
#
loop_
_entity.id
_entity.type
_entity.pdbx_description
1 polymer ?
#
loop_
_entity_poly.entity_id
_entity_poly.type
_entity_poly.pdbx_seq_one_letter_code
_entity_poly.pdbx_strand_id
1 'polypeptide(L)'
;MGTQLASTLAICTILFTITTLTPPGSSSPPEPPVKCTSHNTNCTVTNSYGNFTSDRSICRAGSVAYPATEAELISVVANGTRARRKMKVTTRFSHSMPKLVCPDGTDGLLISTKKLDRILEIDPVGLTATVQSGVLTGQLYDALARAGLALAHTPYLRALTVGGMISTHAHGSTFMAKGGAPSDYVVGVTIVSPGKKGEGYVKVRQLTEEDEELDAARVSLGVLGVISKITLKVEPLFKRSISFRKRSDTDLAHRAISFGRKHEFADISWYPYQHRAVYRNDDRAPLQVPGDGAYDFFPMRRALSSSSISSRATEEKIEAKEDAAKRCALAKDVLPLYYNSAYGFTNNGAYCRESVDCLFLLMKFNL
;
A
#
# COMPACT_ATOMS: atom_id res chain seq x y z
N MET A 1 36.76 4.44 -25.36
CA MET A 1 35.31 4.71 -25.33
C MET A 1 34.41 3.48 -25.54
N GLY A 2 34.94 2.28 -25.86
CA GLY A 2 34.12 1.06 -26.07
C GLY A 2 33.90 0.15 -24.85
N THR A 3 34.61 0.37 -23.73
CA THR A 3 34.62 -0.54 -22.57
C THR A 3 33.77 -0.08 -21.37
N GLN A 4 33.30 1.18 -21.35
CA GLN A 4 32.39 1.71 -20.31
C GLN A 4 30.89 1.57 -20.66
N LEU A 5 30.55 1.30 -21.92
CA LEU A 5 29.16 1.02 -22.35
C LEU A 5 28.75 -0.44 -22.01
N ALA A 6 29.71 -1.37 -22.02
CA ALA A 6 29.46 -2.79 -21.68
C ALA A 6 29.14 -3.01 -20.19
N SER A 7 29.69 -2.19 -19.28
CA SER A 7 29.44 -2.27 -17.84
C SER A 7 28.11 -1.64 -17.40
N THR A 8 27.52 -0.76 -18.23
CA THR A 8 26.23 -0.12 -17.96
C THR A 8 25.07 -1.02 -18.39
N LEU A 9 25.24 -1.74 -19.51
CA LEU A 9 24.32 -2.80 -19.94
C LEU A 9 24.20 -3.89 -18.87
N ALA A 10 25.33 -4.27 -18.26
CA ALA A 10 25.39 -5.30 -17.22
C ALA A 10 24.57 -4.95 -15.98
N ILE A 11 24.49 -3.69 -15.53
CA ILE A 11 23.77 -3.36 -14.29
C ILE A 11 22.24 -3.47 -14.48
N CYS A 12 21.71 -3.05 -15.63
CA CYS A 12 20.29 -3.19 -15.95
C CYS A 12 19.89 -4.64 -16.30
N THR A 13 20.73 -5.41 -17.00
CA THR A 13 20.48 -6.85 -17.22
C THR A 13 20.72 -7.69 -15.97
N ILE A 14 21.61 -7.31 -15.05
CA ILE A 14 21.80 -7.98 -13.75
C ILE A 14 20.58 -7.73 -12.83
N LEU A 15 20.02 -6.52 -12.81
CA LEU A 15 18.75 -6.24 -12.09
C LEU A 15 17.58 -7.07 -12.65
N PHE A 16 17.52 -7.23 -13.97
CA PHE A 16 16.48 -8.02 -14.63
C PHE A 16 16.67 -9.52 -14.42
N THR A 17 17.88 -10.05 -14.60
CA THR A 17 18.17 -11.49 -14.42
C THR A 17 18.06 -11.94 -12.97
N ILE A 18 18.48 -11.12 -11.99
CA ILE A 18 18.35 -11.48 -10.56
C ILE A 18 16.88 -11.48 -10.12
N THR A 19 16.01 -10.63 -10.67
CA THR A 19 14.59 -10.62 -10.31
C THR A 19 13.76 -11.66 -11.09
N THR A 20 14.20 -12.10 -12.27
CA THR A 20 13.50 -13.13 -13.06
C THR A 20 13.96 -14.57 -12.78
N LEU A 21 15.14 -14.80 -12.19
CA LEU A 21 15.71 -16.14 -11.95
C LEU A 21 15.69 -16.58 -10.47
N THR A 22 15.17 -15.78 -9.55
CA THR A 22 15.04 -16.24 -8.15
C THR A 22 13.97 -17.31 -8.05
N PRO A 23 14.30 -18.56 -7.64
CA PRO A 23 13.29 -19.58 -7.43
C PRO A 23 12.30 -19.14 -6.34
N PRO A 24 11.02 -19.51 -6.46
CA PRO A 24 10.02 -19.23 -5.43
C PRO A 24 10.43 -19.92 -4.14
N GLY A 25 11.03 -19.16 -3.21
CA GLY A 25 11.59 -19.68 -1.96
C GLY A 25 12.81 -18.94 -1.41
N SER A 26 13.51 -18.13 -2.22
CA SER A 26 14.70 -17.40 -1.73
C SER A 26 14.40 -16.00 -1.18
N SER A 27 13.21 -15.44 -1.42
CA SER A 27 12.84 -14.11 -0.94
C SER A 27 12.37 -14.15 0.52
N SER A 28 13.17 -13.59 1.44
CA SER A 28 12.72 -13.36 2.82
C SER A 28 11.70 -12.21 2.86
N PRO A 29 10.59 -12.34 3.60
CA PRO A 29 9.73 -11.20 3.88
C PRO A 29 10.55 -10.07 4.51
N PRO A 30 10.18 -8.79 4.31
CA PRO A 30 10.85 -7.69 4.99
C PRO A 30 10.86 -7.95 6.49
N GLU A 31 11.96 -7.60 7.14
CA GLU A 31 12.09 -7.79 8.57
C GLU A 31 10.93 -7.09 9.31
N PRO A 32 10.49 -7.64 10.46
CA PRO A 32 9.46 -6.98 11.25
C PRO A 32 9.86 -5.53 11.56
N PRO A 33 8.93 -4.57 11.42
CA PRO A 33 9.23 -3.16 11.62
C PRO A 33 9.63 -2.84 13.06
N VAL A 34 9.22 -3.66 14.02
CA VAL A 34 9.58 -3.52 15.44
C VAL A 34 10.60 -4.59 15.82
N LYS A 35 11.74 -4.17 16.38
CA LYS A 35 12.78 -5.05 16.94
C LYS A 35 12.98 -4.70 18.41
N CYS A 36 13.08 -5.67 19.28
CA CYS A 36 13.28 -5.44 20.73
C CYS A 36 14.47 -6.26 21.22
N THR A 37 15.25 -5.72 22.15
CA THR A 37 16.42 -6.44 22.69
C THR A 37 16.04 -7.48 23.73
N SER A 38 14.89 -7.34 24.39
CA SER A 38 14.41 -8.30 25.40
C SER A 38 12.90 -8.45 25.34
N HIS A 39 12.40 -9.62 24.91
CA HIS A 39 10.98 -9.93 24.68
C HIS A 39 10.21 -8.83 23.94
N ASN A 40 9.68 -7.83 24.66
CA ASN A 40 8.93 -6.70 24.14
C ASN A 40 9.35 -5.36 24.75
N THR A 41 10.56 -5.24 25.29
CA THR A 41 11.11 -4.01 25.88
C THR A 41 12.38 -3.56 25.17
N ASN A 42 12.71 -2.27 25.33
CA ASN A 42 13.83 -1.60 24.65
C ASN A 42 13.80 -1.88 23.15
N CYS A 43 12.76 -1.35 22.53
CA CYS A 43 12.41 -1.60 21.15
C CYS A 43 12.85 -0.46 20.23
N THR A 44 13.05 -0.79 18.98
CA THR A 44 13.16 0.14 17.87
C THR A 44 12.04 -0.13 16.88
N VAL A 45 11.62 0.92 16.18
CA VAL A 45 10.68 0.82 15.07
C VAL A 45 11.22 1.52 13.83
N THR A 46 11.12 0.84 12.70
CA THR A 46 11.42 1.33 11.36
C THR A 46 10.24 1.04 10.44
N ASN A 47 10.08 1.83 9.38
CA ASN A 47 9.15 1.44 8.32
C ASN A 47 9.68 0.24 7.52
N SER A 48 8.83 -0.36 6.68
CA SER A 48 9.19 -1.44 5.74
C SER A 48 10.34 -1.10 4.79
N TYR A 49 10.65 0.19 4.67
CA TYR A 49 11.72 0.76 3.88
C TYR A 49 13.03 0.93 4.68
N GLY A 50 13.11 0.43 5.92
CA GLY A 50 14.26 0.62 6.82
C GLY A 50 15.60 0.11 6.30
N ASN A 51 15.61 -0.75 5.26
CA ASN A 51 16.83 -1.15 4.55
C ASN A 51 17.46 -0.01 3.74
N PHE A 52 16.72 1.07 3.49
CA PHE A 52 17.20 2.29 2.85
C PHE A 52 17.68 3.23 3.97
N THR A 53 18.85 2.89 4.55
CA THR A 53 19.33 3.35 5.86
C THR A 53 19.83 4.80 5.90
N SER A 54 20.02 5.46 4.76
CA SER A 54 20.61 6.80 4.68
C SER A 54 19.61 7.94 4.95
N ASP A 55 18.32 7.73 4.68
CA ASP A 55 17.26 8.76 4.75
C ASP A 55 16.23 8.54 5.87
N ARG A 56 16.26 7.37 6.54
CA ARG A 56 15.21 6.94 7.48
C ARG A 56 15.75 6.64 8.87
N SER A 57 15.55 7.57 9.81
CA SER A 57 15.97 7.39 11.20
C SER A 57 15.14 6.32 11.91
N ILE A 58 15.83 5.40 12.60
CA ILE A 58 15.24 4.45 13.53
C ILE A 58 14.64 5.19 14.74
N CYS A 59 13.40 4.86 15.11
CA CYS A 59 12.76 5.42 16.30
C CYS A 59 12.87 4.44 17.46
N ARG A 60 13.10 4.94 18.68
CA ARG A 60 13.15 4.12 19.90
C ARG A 60 11.79 4.07 20.57
N ALA A 61 11.51 2.99 21.27
CA ALA A 61 10.32 2.82 22.09
C ALA A 61 10.64 1.95 23.31
N GLY A 62 9.98 2.20 24.43
CA GLY A 62 10.29 1.53 25.68
C GLY A 62 9.78 0.09 25.67
N SER A 63 8.64 -0.12 24.99
CA SER A 63 8.06 -1.45 24.82
C SER A 63 7.05 -1.51 23.66
N VAL A 64 6.63 -2.73 23.30
CA VAL A 64 5.56 -3.00 22.33
C VAL A 64 4.52 -3.96 22.89
N ALA A 65 3.26 -3.79 22.52
CA ALA A 65 2.17 -4.70 22.78
C ALA A 65 1.58 -5.25 21.48
N TYR A 66 1.12 -6.50 21.49
CA TYR A 66 0.54 -7.21 20.35
C TYR A 66 -0.85 -7.77 20.69
N PRO A 67 -1.87 -6.93 20.93
CA PRO A 67 -3.22 -7.41 21.23
C PRO A 67 -3.76 -8.23 20.05
N ALA A 68 -4.35 -9.38 20.34
CA ALA A 68 -5.02 -10.26 19.39
C ALA A 68 -6.55 -10.18 19.45
N THR A 69 -7.08 -9.53 20.49
CA THR A 69 -8.51 -9.29 20.69
C THR A 69 -8.77 -7.83 21.07
N GLU A 70 -10.02 -7.39 20.91
CA GLU A 70 -10.44 -6.05 21.34
C GLU A 70 -10.31 -5.88 22.86
N ALA A 71 -10.62 -6.92 23.65
CA ALA A 71 -10.46 -6.92 25.10
C ALA A 71 -8.99 -6.72 25.53
N GLU A 72 -8.05 -7.40 24.86
CA GLU A 72 -6.61 -7.18 25.08
C GLU A 72 -6.20 -5.75 24.70
N LEU A 73 -6.70 -5.23 23.57
CA LEU A 73 -6.42 -3.87 23.13
C LEU A 73 -6.92 -2.83 24.15
N ILE A 74 -8.15 -2.98 24.63
CA ILE A 74 -8.73 -2.14 25.69
C ILE A 74 -7.85 -2.17 26.94
N SER A 75 -7.41 -3.36 27.36
CA SER A 75 -6.55 -3.54 28.53
C SER A 75 -5.19 -2.86 28.36
N VAL A 76 -4.57 -2.99 27.18
CA VAL A 76 -3.30 -2.32 26.84
C VAL A 76 -3.43 -0.81 26.90
N VAL A 77 -4.48 -0.25 26.30
CA VAL A 77 -4.71 1.21 26.30
C VAL A 77 -5.02 1.72 27.71
N ALA A 78 -5.86 1.01 28.48
CA ALA A 78 -6.16 1.37 29.87
C ALA A 78 -4.90 1.41 30.75
N ASN A 79 -4.06 0.38 30.65
CA ASN A 79 -2.81 0.28 31.40
C ASN A 79 -1.80 1.36 30.97
N GLY A 80 -1.67 1.61 29.67
CA GLY A 80 -0.82 2.68 29.14
C GLY A 80 -1.26 4.06 29.61
N THR A 81 -2.57 4.35 29.57
CA THR A 81 -3.15 5.59 30.08
C THR A 81 -2.93 5.74 31.58
N ARG A 82 -3.18 4.69 32.37
CA ARG A 82 -2.96 4.68 33.83
C ARG A 82 -1.51 4.97 34.18
N ALA A 83 -0.57 4.40 33.42
CA ALA A 83 0.86 4.63 33.57
C ALA A 83 1.35 5.95 32.95
N ARG A 84 0.45 6.78 32.39
CA ARG A 84 0.76 8.04 31.69
C ARG A 84 1.79 7.87 30.56
N ARG A 85 1.81 6.70 29.91
CA ARG A 85 2.73 6.43 28.80
C ARG A 85 2.16 6.94 27.50
N LYS A 86 3.00 7.60 26.70
CA LYS A 86 2.67 7.94 25.31
C LYS A 86 2.54 6.65 24.52
N MET A 87 1.47 6.54 23.72
CA MET A 87 1.17 5.35 22.93
C MET A 87 1.16 5.70 21.45
N LYS A 88 1.72 4.82 20.63
CA LYS A 88 1.72 4.94 19.16
C LYS A 88 1.31 3.63 18.53
N VAL A 89 0.54 3.71 17.44
CA VAL A 89 0.06 2.53 16.71
C VAL A 89 1.07 2.16 15.63
N THR A 90 1.40 0.88 15.53
CA THR A 90 2.23 0.33 14.46
C THR A 90 1.46 -0.73 13.68
N THR A 91 1.43 -0.60 12.36
CA THR A 91 0.83 -1.62 11.48
C THR A 91 1.82 -2.76 11.24
N ARG A 92 1.37 -3.86 10.62
CA ARG A 92 2.18 -5.07 10.39
C ARG A 92 3.55 -4.78 9.75
N PHE A 93 3.59 -3.83 8.81
CA PHE A 93 4.82 -3.46 8.08
C PHE A 93 5.24 -2.01 8.29
N SER A 94 4.49 -1.22 9.08
CA SER A 94 4.76 0.20 9.33
C SER A 94 5.07 1.00 8.05
N HIS A 95 4.29 0.79 6.99
CA HIS A 95 4.60 1.21 5.61
C HIS A 95 4.54 2.73 5.34
N SER A 96 4.21 3.55 6.35
CA SER A 96 4.15 5.00 6.19
C SER A 96 5.55 5.61 6.03
N MET A 97 5.70 6.50 5.04
CA MET A 97 6.90 7.32 4.90
C MET A 97 7.05 8.32 6.06
N PRO A 98 6.00 9.06 6.46
CA PRO A 98 6.10 9.92 7.63
C PRO A 98 6.24 9.09 8.92
N LYS A 99 6.90 9.69 9.92
CA LYS A 99 7.23 9.08 11.22
C LYS A 99 6.03 9.03 12.18
N LEU A 100 4.85 8.68 11.70
CA LEU A 100 3.61 8.68 12.49
C LEU A 100 3.71 7.75 13.71
N VAL A 101 4.40 6.61 13.54
CA VAL A 101 4.60 5.56 14.54
C VAL A 101 5.65 5.91 15.60
N CYS A 102 6.50 6.90 15.35
CA CYS A 102 7.60 7.23 16.24
C CYS A 102 7.04 7.88 17.52
N PRO A 103 7.30 7.31 18.70
CA PRO A 103 6.98 7.97 19.95
C PRO A 103 7.98 9.09 20.22
N ASP A 104 7.57 10.04 21.06
CA ASP A 104 8.47 11.05 21.58
C ASP A 104 9.37 10.42 22.64
N GLY A 105 10.69 10.54 22.49
CA GLY A 105 11.68 9.97 23.41
C GLY A 105 11.83 8.45 23.32
N THR A 106 12.23 7.82 24.43
CA THR A 106 12.56 6.38 24.48
C THR A 106 11.54 5.53 25.20
N ASP A 107 10.59 6.12 25.93
CA ASP A 107 9.75 5.38 26.90
C ASP A 107 8.34 5.08 26.38
N GLY A 108 8.05 5.45 25.13
CA GLY A 108 6.75 5.22 24.49
C GLY A 108 6.37 3.75 24.39
N LEU A 109 5.07 3.48 24.35
CA LEU A 109 4.50 2.16 24.11
C LEU A 109 4.01 2.08 22.66
N LEU A 110 4.54 1.12 21.90
CA LEU A 110 3.99 0.76 20.60
C LEU A 110 2.83 -0.22 20.79
N ILE A 111 1.73 -0.01 20.07
CA ILE A 111 0.60 -0.94 20.00
C ILE A 111 0.52 -1.46 18.58
N SER A 112 0.86 -2.73 18.38
CA SER A 112 0.85 -3.34 17.05
C SER A 112 -0.49 -3.97 16.73
N THR A 113 -1.09 -3.58 15.61
CA THR A 113 -2.34 -4.17 15.12
C THR A 113 -2.14 -5.49 14.38
N LYS A 114 -0.91 -6.02 14.29
CA LYS A 114 -0.58 -7.18 13.43
C LYS A 114 -1.37 -8.46 13.75
N LYS A 115 -1.88 -8.60 14.99
CA LYS A 115 -2.68 -9.75 15.45
C LYS A 115 -4.19 -9.47 15.49
N LEU A 116 -4.61 -8.24 15.14
CA LEU A 116 -5.99 -7.87 14.90
C LEU A 116 -6.28 -8.04 13.40
N ASP A 117 -6.15 -9.26 12.89
CA ASP A 117 -6.12 -9.57 11.45
C ASP A 117 -7.26 -10.48 10.98
N ARG A 118 -8.41 -10.44 11.67
CA ARG A 118 -9.60 -11.22 11.30
C ARG A 118 -10.56 -10.42 10.42
N ILE A 119 -11.06 -11.06 9.37
CA ILE A 119 -12.28 -10.65 8.67
C ILE A 119 -13.44 -11.12 9.53
N LEU A 120 -14.28 -10.19 9.99
CA LEU A 120 -15.35 -10.50 10.94
C LEU A 120 -16.65 -10.85 10.22
N GLU A 121 -16.95 -10.14 9.13
CA GLU A 121 -18.19 -10.30 8.38
C GLU A 121 -18.02 -9.82 6.93
N ILE A 122 -18.66 -10.51 5.99
CA ILE A 122 -18.90 -10.06 4.63
C ILE A 122 -20.38 -10.28 4.36
N ASP A 123 -21.11 -9.21 4.09
CA ASP A 123 -22.54 -9.21 3.81
C ASP A 123 -22.79 -8.85 2.32
N PRO A 124 -23.04 -9.86 1.46
CA PRO A 124 -23.34 -9.62 0.05
C PRO A 124 -24.68 -8.95 -0.21
N VAL A 125 -25.61 -8.99 0.75
CA VAL A 125 -26.94 -8.39 0.62
C VAL A 125 -26.89 -6.91 1.02
N GLY A 126 -26.33 -6.61 2.19
CA GLY A 126 -26.12 -5.23 2.67
C GLY A 126 -24.96 -4.49 1.98
N LEU A 127 -24.18 -5.21 1.16
CA LEU A 127 -23.00 -4.72 0.47
C LEU A 127 -22.00 -4.08 1.44
N THR A 128 -21.68 -4.79 2.52
CA THR A 128 -20.70 -4.34 3.51
C THR A 128 -19.69 -5.44 3.86
N ALA A 129 -18.54 -5.02 4.38
CA ALA A 129 -17.56 -5.92 4.97
C ALA A 129 -16.99 -5.31 6.24
N THR A 130 -17.00 -6.08 7.33
CA THR A 130 -16.45 -5.69 8.62
C THR A 130 -15.17 -6.47 8.90
N VAL A 131 -14.07 -5.76 9.14
CA VAL A 131 -12.74 -6.33 9.34
C VAL A 131 -12.01 -5.70 10.49
N GLN A 132 -11.07 -6.43 11.08
CA GLN A 132 -10.12 -5.85 12.01
C GLN A 132 -9.02 -5.05 11.27
N SER A 133 -8.48 -4.04 11.95
CA SER A 133 -7.57 -3.06 11.34
C SER A 133 -6.23 -3.62 10.84
N GLY A 134 -5.80 -4.79 11.33
CA GLY A 134 -4.59 -5.48 10.93
C GLY A 134 -4.73 -6.39 9.70
N VAL A 135 -5.94 -6.62 9.18
CA VAL A 135 -6.18 -7.39 7.96
C VAL A 135 -5.39 -6.78 6.80
N LEU A 136 -4.72 -7.59 6.00
CA LEU A 136 -4.04 -7.10 4.81
C LEU A 136 -5.03 -6.87 3.67
N THR A 137 -4.83 -5.81 2.89
CA THR A 137 -5.69 -5.46 1.75
C THR A 137 -5.79 -6.61 0.76
N GLY A 138 -4.69 -7.33 0.49
CA GLY A 138 -4.73 -8.54 -0.34
C GLY A 138 -5.68 -9.61 0.16
N GLN A 139 -5.69 -9.87 1.47
CA GLN A 139 -6.59 -10.86 2.10
C GLN A 139 -8.06 -10.42 2.02
N LEU A 140 -8.32 -9.12 2.25
CA LEU A 140 -9.66 -8.54 2.10
C LEU A 140 -10.14 -8.68 0.66
N TYR A 141 -9.33 -8.31 -0.34
CA TYR A 141 -9.71 -8.36 -1.75
C TYR A 141 -10.05 -9.79 -2.17
N ASP A 142 -9.25 -10.78 -1.77
CA ASP A 142 -9.51 -12.18 -2.09
C ASP A 142 -10.81 -12.69 -1.43
N ALA A 143 -11.09 -12.25 -0.20
CA ALA A 143 -12.29 -12.65 0.51
C ALA A 143 -13.56 -12.04 -0.09
N LEU A 144 -13.52 -10.75 -0.45
CA LEU A 144 -14.60 -10.09 -1.18
C LEU A 144 -14.84 -10.75 -2.54
N ALA A 145 -13.78 -11.04 -3.29
CA ALA A 145 -13.90 -11.67 -4.60
C ALA A 145 -14.57 -13.05 -4.53
N ARG A 146 -14.26 -13.86 -3.49
CA ARG A 146 -14.95 -15.14 -3.24
C ARG A 146 -16.44 -14.98 -2.93
N ALA A 147 -16.84 -13.84 -2.36
CA ALA A 147 -18.22 -13.50 -2.08
C ALA A 147 -18.94 -12.78 -3.25
N GLY A 148 -18.29 -12.63 -4.42
CA GLY A 148 -18.86 -11.90 -5.55
C GLY A 148 -18.90 -10.39 -5.34
N LEU A 149 -18.00 -9.85 -4.51
CA LEU A 149 -17.92 -8.44 -4.14
C LEU A 149 -16.55 -7.83 -4.43
N ALA A 150 -16.49 -6.51 -4.42
CA ALA A 150 -15.31 -5.70 -4.68
C ALA A 150 -15.32 -4.42 -3.83
N LEU A 151 -14.14 -3.82 -3.62
CA LEU A 151 -14.08 -2.40 -3.28
C LEU A 151 -14.16 -1.57 -4.55
N ALA A 152 -14.82 -0.42 -4.49
CA ALA A 152 -14.93 0.50 -5.63
C ALA A 152 -13.57 0.96 -6.14
N HIS A 153 -12.70 1.37 -5.22
CA HIS A 153 -11.34 1.79 -5.53
C HIS A 153 -10.35 1.17 -4.54
N THR A 154 -9.14 0.90 -5.01
CA THR A 154 -8.09 0.25 -4.20
C THR A 154 -6.73 0.84 -4.51
N PRO A 155 -5.86 1.08 -3.52
CA PRO A 155 -4.43 1.24 -3.75
C PRO A 155 -3.85 -0.02 -4.41
N TYR A 156 -2.83 0.14 -5.26
CA TYR A 156 -2.20 -0.99 -5.97
C TYR A 156 -1.48 -1.99 -5.03
N LEU A 157 -1.03 -1.54 -3.85
CA LEU A 157 -0.26 -2.38 -2.95
C LEU A 157 -1.17 -3.27 -2.07
N ARG A 158 -1.03 -4.59 -2.20
CA ARG A 158 -1.76 -5.59 -1.41
C ARG A 158 -1.23 -5.86 0.00
N ALA A 159 -0.05 -5.33 0.31
CA ALA A 159 0.64 -5.54 1.59
C ALA A 159 0.30 -4.45 2.62
N LEU A 160 -0.69 -3.60 2.36
CA LEU A 160 -1.15 -2.60 3.34
C LEU A 160 -2.10 -3.27 4.33
N THR A 161 -2.05 -2.88 5.60
CA THR A 161 -3.13 -3.21 6.54
C THR A 161 -4.32 -2.29 6.30
N VAL A 162 -5.56 -2.77 6.41
CA VAL A 162 -6.78 -1.97 6.21
C VAL A 162 -6.79 -0.73 7.12
N GLY A 163 -6.42 -0.87 8.40
CA GLY A 163 -6.34 0.26 9.33
C GLY A 163 -5.32 1.32 8.93
N GLY A 164 -4.16 0.90 8.41
CA GLY A 164 -3.16 1.81 7.85
C GLY A 164 -3.67 2.52 6.60
N MET A 165 -4.31 1.77 5.68
CA MET A 165 -4.89 2.30 4.45
C MET A 165 -5.93 3.38 4.74
N ILE A 166 -6.87 3.12 5.67
CA ILE A 166 -7.88 4.10 6.06
C ILE A 166 -7.25 5.30 6.79
N SER A 167 -6.43 5.05 7.81
CA SER A 167 -5.88 6.12 8.66
C SER A 167 -5.06 7.17 7.89
N THR A 168 -4.48 6.81 6.74
CA THR A 168 -3.70 7.72 5.88
C THR A 168 -4.41 8.12 4.60
N HIS A 169 -5.70 7.80 4.44
CA HIS A 169 -6.46 8.07 3.21
C HIS A 169 -5.78 7.54 1.94
N ALA A 170 -5.18 6.34 2.00
CA ALA A 170 -4.51 5.76 0.84
C ALA A 170 -5.54 5.48 -0.26
N HIS A 171 -5.29 5.96 -1.48
CA HIS A 171 -6.31 6.04 -2.52
C HIS A 171 -5.87 5.45 -3.86
N GLY A 172 -6.86 5.09 -4.69
CA GLY A 172 -6.73 4.90 -6.13
C GLY A 172 -6.88 6.22 -6.88
N SER A 173 -7.21 6.16 -8.17
CA SER A 173 -7.48 7.33 -9.01
C SER A 173 -8.92 7.31 -9.48
N THR A 174 -9.65 8.41 -9.34
CA THR A 174 -10.95 8.64 -9.99
C THR A 174 -11.39 10.11 -9.86
N PHE A 175 -12.22 10.58 -10.79
CA PHE A 175 -13.02 11.80 -10.66
C PHE A 175 -14.51 11.50 -10.39
N MET A 176 -14.86 10.23 -10.22
CA MET A 176 -16.24 9.75 -10.11
C MET A 176 -16.59 9.35 -8.67
N ALA A 177 -17.88 9.06 -8.43
CA ALA A 177 -18.40 8.58 -7.15
C ALA A 177 -18.04 9.48 -5.95
N LYS A 178 -17.81 8.88 -4.77
CA LYS A 178 -17.41 9.59 -3.54
C LYS A 178 -15.91 9.92 -3.48
N GLY A 179 -15.12 9.44 -4.44
CA GLY A 179 -13.67 9.54 -4.43
C GLY A 179 -12.99 8.19 -4.60
N GLY A 180 -11.66 8.24 -4.74
CA GLY A 180 -10.81 7.08 -5.00
C GLY A 180 -10.28 6.38 -3.75
N ALA A 181 -10.60 6.89 -2.55
CA ALA A 181 -10.06 6.35 -1.32
C ALA A 181 -11.06 5.35 -0.70
N PRO A 182 -10.63 4.15 -0.26
CA PRO A 182 -11.50 3.25 0.50
C PRO A 182 -12.07 3.88 1.78
N SER A 183 -11.40 4.88 2.34
CA SER A 183 -11.91 5.68 3.47
C SER A 183 -13.20 6.44 3.16
N ASP A 184 -13.44 6.83 1.91
CA ASP A 184 -14.68 7.48 1.47
C ASP A 184 -15.90 6.54 1.56
N TYR A 185 -15.63 5.23 1.65
CA TYR A 185 -16.62 4.16 1.72
C TYR A 185 -16.66 3.47 3.10
N VAL A 186 -15.96 4.00 4.11
CA VAL A 186 -16.06 3.50 5.49
C VAL A 186 -17.38 3.98 6.08
N VAL A 187 -18.22 3.06 6.53
CA VAL A 187 -19.54 3.34 7.14
C VAL A 187 -19.58 3.06 8.63
N GLY A 188 -18.51 2.49 9.18
CA GLY A 188 -18.37 2.37 10.62
C GLY A 188 -16.94 2.06 11.05
N VAL A 189 -16.59 2.49 12.24
CA VAL A 189 -15.31 2.18 12.88
C VAL A 189 -15.49 1.94 14.37
N THR A 190 -14.65 1.10 14.96
CA THR A 190 -14.47 1.04 16.40
C THR A 190 -13.09 1.55 16.77
N ILE A 191 -13.02 2.54 17.66
CA ILE A 191 -11.78 3.19 18.11
C ILE A 191 -11.61 3.00 19.61
N VAL A 192 -10.45 2.50 20.00
CA VAL A 192 -10.01 2.40 21.40
C VAL A 192 -9.01 3.53 21.67
N SER A 193 -9.37 4.44 22.56
CA SER A 193 -8.57 5.62 22.91
C SER A 193 -8.40 5.78 24.43
N PRO A 194 -7.42 6.58 24.89
CA PRO A 194 -7.33 6.96 26.30
C PRO A 194 -8.66 7.51 26.83
N GLY A 195 -9.06 7.06 28.02
CA GLY A 195 -10.26 7.53 28.73
C GLY A 195 -9.94 8.11 30.10
N LYS A 196 -10.95 8.64 30.78
CA LYS A 196 -10.79 9.17 32.15
C LYS A 196 -10.67 8.03 33.17
N LYS A 197 -10.15 8.31 34.38
CA LYS A 197 -10.07 7.33 35.47
C LYS A 197 -11.44 6.70 35.79
N GLY A 198 -12.50 7.51 35.81
CA GLY A 198 -13.88 7.04 36.05
C GLY A 198 -14.43 6.11 34.97
N GLU A 199 -13.85 6.12 33.77
CA GLU A 199 -14.19 5.24 32.63
C GLU A 199 -13.25 4.02 32.57
N GLY A 200 -12.41 3.80 33.60
CA GLY A 200 -11.42 2.72 33.59
C GLY A 200 -10.14 3.03 32.80
N TYR A 201 -9.83 4.32 32.55
CA TYR A 201 -8.66 4.81 31.80
C TYR A 201 -8.67 4.52 30.28
N VAL A 202 -9.79 4.07 29.74
CA VAL A 202 -9.97 3.74 28.32
C VAL A 202 -11.37 4.14 27.89
N LYS A 203 -11.50 4.59 26.63
CA LYS A 203 -12.77 4.90 26.00
C LYS A 203 -12.85 4.16 24.67
N VAL A 204 -13.91 3.38 24.50
CA VAL A 204 -14.25 2.72 23.23
C VAL A 204 -15.36 3.50 22.57
N ARG A 205 -15.17 3.90 21.32
CA ARG A 205 -16.18 4.57 20.51
C ARG A 205 -16.49 3.70 19.30
N GLN A 206 -17.76 3.46 19.06
CA GLN A 206 -18.26 2.92 17.81
C GLN A 206 -18.86 4.11 17.08
N LEU A 207 -18.34 4.42 15.91
CA LEU A 207 -18.80 5.52 15.07
C LEU A 207 -19.44 4.92 13.82
N THR A 208 -20.60 5.43 13.42
CA THR A 208 -21.34 5.05 12.22
C THR A 208 -21.57 6.27 11.33
N GLU A 209 -22.30 6.13 10.20
CA GLU A 209 -22.56 7.26 9.30
C GLU A 209 -23.44 8.36 9.94
N GLU A 210 -24.12 8.03 11.04
CA GLU A 210 -24.90 8.98 11.84
C GLU A 210 -24.02 9.87 12.75
N ASP A 211 -22.76 9.50 12.97
CA ASP A 211 -21.82 10.25 13.82
C ASP A 211 -20.93 11.17 12.97
N GLU A 212 -21.00 12.48 13.19
CA GLU A 212 -20.15 13.47 12.48
C GLU A 212 -18.64 13.21 12.71
N GLU A 213 -18.26 12.60 13.84
CA GLU A 213 -16.86 12.26 14.12
C GLU A 213 -16.31 11.13 13.24
N LEU A 214 -17.15 10.41 12.49
CA LEU A 214 -16.69 9.38 11.56
C LEU A 214 -15.73 9.96 10.52
N ASP A 215 -15.96 11.19 10.05
CA ASP A 215 -15.09 11.84 9.06
C ASP A 215 -13.68 12.08 9.61
N ALA A 216 -13.55 12.45 10.89
CA ALA A 216 -12.26 12.55 11.54
C ALA A 216 -11.56 11.18 11.66
N ALA A 217 -12.33 10.11 11.84
CA ALA A 217 -11.80 8.75 11.92
C ALA A 217 -11.36 8.18 10.56
N ARG A 218 -12.04 8.56 9.47
CA ARG A 218 -11.72 8.16 8.09
C ARG A 218 -10.31 8.56 7.67
N VAL A 219 -9.70 9.59 8.30
CA VAL A 219 -8.30 10.00 8.10
C VAL A 219 -7.64 10.39 9.44
N SER A 220 -7.58 9.43 10.36
CA SER A 220 -7.13 9.72 11.74
C SER A 220 -5.62 9.93 11.92
N LEU A 221 -4.78 9.53 10.95
CA LEU A 221 -3.31 9.45 11.07
C LEU A 221 -2.80 8.71 12.32
N GLY A 222 -3.67 7.92 12.97
CA GLY A 222 -3.40 7.24 14.24
C GLY A 222 -3.45 8.11 15.50
N VAL A 223 -3.91 9.37 15.42
CA VAL A 223 -3.93 10.28 16.59
C VAL A 223 -5.19 10.17 17.46
N LEU A 224 -6.30 9.69 16.89
CA LEU A 224 -7.59 9.59 17.60
C LEU A 224 -7.69 8.37 18.52
N GLY A 225 -6.79 7.40 18.35
CA GLY A 225 -6.79 6.12 19.05
C GLY A 225 -6.40 4.97 18.14
N VAL A 226 -6.54 3.75 18.65
CA VAL A 226 -6.33 2.52 17.88
C VAL A 226 -7.66 2.10 17.26
N ILE A 227 -7.75 2.15 15.93
CA ILE A 227 -8.89 1.57 15.22
C ILE A 227 -8.82 0.04 15.38
N SER A 228 -9.82 -0.57 16.00
CA SER A 228 -9.90 -2.03 16.18
C SER A 228 -10.63 -2.71 15.01
N LYS A 229 -11.76 -2.12 14.58
CA LYS A 229 -12.67 -2.64 13.56
C LYS A 229 -13.05 -1.54 12.57
N ILE A 230 -13.29 -1.93 11.33
CA ILE A 230 -13.67 -1.06 10.22
C ILE A 230 -14.76 -1.79 9.42
N THR A 231 -15.85 -1.09 9.13
CA THR A 231 -16.91 -1.54 8.23
C THR A 231 -16.89 -0.69 6.97
N LEU A 232 -16.74 -1.34 5.81
CA LEU A 232 -16.63 -0.72 4.50
C LEU A 232 -17.85 -1.07 3.67
N LYS A 233 -18.36 -0.11 2.88
CA LYS A 233 -19.23 -0.41 1.74
C LYS A 233 -18.40 -1.07 0.65
N VAL A 234 -18.98 -2.10 0.07
CA VAL A 234 -18.46 -2.84 -1.07
C VAL A 234 -19.50 -2.81 -2.19
N GLU A 235 -19.18 -3.36 -3.34
CA GLU A 235 -20.07 -3.41 -4.49
C GLU A 235 -19.98 -4.76 -5.20
N PRO A 236 -20.93 -5.10 -6.09
CA PRO A 236 -20.83 -6.31 -6.89
C PRO A 236 -19.51 -6.41 -7.63
N LEU A 237 -18.96 -7.62 -7.71
CA LEU A 237 -17.72 -7.89 -8.42
C LEU A 237 -17.79 -7.40 -9.87
N PHE A 238 -16.72 -6.74 -10.32
CA PHE A 238 -16.60 -6.23 -11.68
C PHE A 238 -15.23 -6.54 -12.26
N LYS A 239 -15.12 -6.46 -13.60
CA LYS A 239 -13.85 -6.47 -14.30
C LYS A 239 -13.36 -5.06 -14.61
N ARG A 240 -12.08 -4.88 -14.96
CA ARG A 240 -11.53 -3.61 -15.47
C ARG A 240 -10.97 -3.81 -16.88
N SER A 241 -11.15 -2.89 -17.80
CA SER A 241 -10.51 -2.88 -19.12
C SER A 241 -9.35 -1.90 -19.10
N ILE A 242 -8.13 -2.35 -19.35
CA ILE A 242 -6.92 -1.52 -19.26
C ILE A 242 -6.17 -1.53 -20.59
N SER A 243 -5.86 -0.33 -21.09
CA SER A 243 -4.98 -0.14 -22.24
C SER A 243 -4.07 1.07 -22.03
N PHE A 244 -2.87 1.04 -22.62
CA PHE A 244 -1.90 2.11 -22.54
C PHE A 244 -1.77 2.86 -23.86
N ARG A 245 -1.68 4.18 -23.80
CA ARG A 245 -1.46 5.05 -24.97
C ARG A 245 -0.31 6.01 -24.69
N LYS A 246 0.78 5.89 -25.45
CA LYS A 246 1.88 6.85 -25.44
C LYS A 246 1.50 8.07 -26.28
N ARG A 247 1.77 9.27 -25.75
CA ARG A 247 1.57 10.54 -26.45
C ARG A 247 2.71 11.52 -26.14
N SER A 248 2.82 12.55 -26.97
CA SER A 248 3.60 13.74 -26.61
C SER A 248 3.01 14.39 -25.36
N ASP A 249 3.83 15.05 -24.54
CA ASP A 249 3.39 15.81 -23.37
C ASP A 249 2.99 17.27 -23.67
N THR A 250 3.06 17.69 -24.93
CA THR A 250 2.73 19.06 -25.38
C THR A 250 1.33 19.54 -25.01
N ASP A 251 0.34 18.64 -24.96
CA ASP A 251 -1.05 18.94 -24.62
C ASP A 251 -1.48 18.38 -23.25
N LEU A 252 -0.54 17.87 -22.44
CA LEU A 252 -0.82 17.15 -21.19
C LEU A 252 -1.71 17.94 -20.24
N ALA A 253 -1.35 19.20 -19.96
CA ALA A 253 -2.08 20.05 -19.02
C ALA A 253 -3.54 20.29 -19.45
N HIS A 254 -3.78 20.47 -20.75
CA HIS A 254 -5.11 20.70 -21.30
C HIS A 254 -5.99 19.43 -21.29
N ARG A 255 -5.39 18.24 -21.31
CA ARG A 255 -6.10 16.96 -21.43
C ARG A 255 -6.27 16.21 -20.12
N ALA A 256 -5.41 16.43 -19.13
CA ALA A 256 -5.40 15.62 -17.92
C ALA A 256 -6.78 15.51 -17.25
N ILE A 257 -7.50 16.63 -17.12
CA ILE A 257 -8.83 16.67 -16.49
C ILE A 257 -9.88 15.94 -17.34
N SER A 258 -9.95 16.22 -18.65
CA SER A 258 -10.94 15.59 -19.53
C SER A 258 -10.69 14.08 -19.66
N PHE A 259 -9.43 13.66 -19.64
CA PHE A 259 -9.04 12.26 -19.60
C PHE A 259 -9.49 11.57 -18.31
N GLY A 260 -9.18 12.15 -17.15
CA GLY A 260 -9.59 11.58 -15.86
C GLY A 260 -11.10 11.55 -15.64
N ARG A 261 -11.86 12.47 -16.25
CA ARG A 261 -13.33 12.43 -16.23
C ARG A 261 -13.90 11.37 -17.18
N LYS A 262 -13.17 11.00 -18.21
CA LYS A 262 -13.59 10.01 -19.21
C LYS A 262 -13.39 8.57 -18.72
N HIS A 263 -12.33 8.33 -17.95
CA HIS A 263 -11.92 6.99 -17.53
C HIS A 263 -11.94 6.86 -16.02
N GLU A 264 -12.71 5.90 -15.50
CA GLU A 264 -13.02 5.82 -14.07
C GLU A 264 -11.78 5.67 -13.19
N PHE A 265 -10.78 4.90 -13.65
CA PHE A 265 -9.57 4.60 -12.89
C PHE A 265 -8.28 5.07 -13.57
N ALA A 266 -8.38 6.09 -14.42
CA ALA A 266 -7.28 6.57 -15.24
C ALA A 266 -6.08 7.03 -14.42
N ASP A 267 -4.87 6.74 -14.91
CA ASP A 267 -3.64 7.40 -14.49
C ASP A 267 -2.82 7.89 -15.69
N ILE A 268 -2.00 8.90 -15.44
CA ILE A 268 -1.08 9.45 -16.44
C ILE A 268 0.32 9.43 -15.82
N SER A 269 1.23 8.70 -16.45
CA SER A 269 2.65 8.71 -16.11
C SER A 269 3.38 9.68 -17.05
N TRP A 270 3.91 10.77 -16.50
CA TRP A 270 4.63 11.78 -17.27
C TRP A 270 6.15 11.56 -17.21
N TYR A 271 6.79 11.58 -18.38
CA TYR A 271 8.23 11.46 -18.57
C TYR A 271 8.77 12.72 -19.27
N PRO A 272 9.00 13.82 -18.52
CA PRO A 272 9.32 15.13 -19.09
C PRO A 272 10.55 15.13 -20.00
N TYR A 273 11.62 14.45 -19.57
CA TYR A 273 12.87 14.37 -20.34
C TYR A 273 12.70 13.64 -21.69
N GLN A 274 11.68 12.80 -21.81
CA GLN A 274 11.35 12.10 -23.05
C GLN A 274 10.26 12.80 -23.87
N HIS A 275 9.77 13.96 -23.42
CA HIS A 275 8.64 14.70 -24.01
C HIS A 275 7.40 13.81 -24.24
N ARG A 276 7.12 12.94 -23.25
CA ARG A 276 6.12 11.87 -23.36
C ARG A 276 5.28 11.73 -22.12
N ALA A 277 4.00 11.43 -22.34
CA ALA A 277 3.07 10.98 -21.31
C ALA A 277 2.46 9.63 -21.72
N VAL A 278 2.34 8.73 -20.76
CA VAL A 278 1.64 7.45 -20.92
C VAL A 278 0.30 7.57 -20.21
N TYR A 279 -0.77 7.46 -21.00
CA TYR A 279 -2.14 7.46 -20.53
C TYR A 279 -2.60 6.01 -20.35
N ARG A 280 -3.09 5.66 -19.17
CA ARG A 280 -3.75 4.37 -18.94
C ARG A 280 -5.26 4.58 -18.99
N ASN A 281 -5.87 4.08 -20.05
CA ASN A 281 -7.31 3.98 -20.12
C ASN A 281 -7.71 2.82 -19.23
N ASP A 282 -8.59 3.06 -18.27
CA ASP A 282 -8.89 2.10 -17.22
C ASP A 282 -10.33 2.28 -16.74
N ASP A 283 -11.18 1.37 -17.18
CA ASP A 283 -12.64 1.44 -17.03
C ASP A 283 -13.21 0.14 -16.52
N ARG A 284 -14.45 0.15 -16.02
CA ARG A 284 -15.17 -1.08 -15.69
C ARG A 284 -15.46 -1.92 -16.94
N ALA A 285 -15.51 -3.23 -16.73
CA ALA A 285 -15.87 -4.23 -17.72
C ALA A 285 -16.80 -5.28 -17.09
N PRO A 286 -17.71 -5.89 -17.88
CA PRO A 286 -18.56 -6.98 -17.39
C PRO A 286 -17.76 -8.23 -16.99
N LEU A 287 -18.30 -9.01 -16.05
CA LEU A 287 -17.69 -10.27 -15.61
C LEU A 287 -17.58 -11.32 -16.72
N GLN A 288 -18.48 -11.26 -17.70
CA GLN A 288 -18.61 -12.22 -18.80
C GLN A 288 -17.45 -12.14 -19.80
N VAL A 289 -16.70 -11.05 -19.79
CA VAL A 289 -15.57 -10.89 -20.69
C VAL A 289 -14.51 -11.96 -20.39
N PRO A 290 -14.00 -12.71 -21.38
CA PRO A 290 -13.04 -13.79 -21.15
C PRO A 290 -11.69 -13.26 -20.61
N GLY A 291 -10.99 -14.11 -19.86
CA GLY A 291 -9.69 -13.79 -19.28
C GLY A 291 -9.67 -13.75 -17.76
N ASP A 292 -8.55 -14.18 -17.18
CA ASP A 292 -8.32 -14.17 -15.74
C ASP A 292 -7.82 -12.81 -15.24
N GLY A 293 -7.08 -12.07 -16.08
CA GLY A 293 -6.55 -10.74 -15.82
C GLY A 293 -5.74 -10.66 -14.53
N ALA A 294 -4.42 -10.75 -14.64
CA ALA A 294 -3.53 -10.61 -13.50
C ALA A 294 -2.69 -9.33 -13.60
N TYR A 295 -2.48 -8.68 -12.46
CA TYR A 295 -1.53 -7.59 -12.31
C TYR A 295 -0.33 -8.13 -11.54
N ASP A 296 0.78 -8.30 -12.25
CA ASP A 296 2.02 -8.90 -11.76
C ASP A 296 3.20 -7.95 -12.03
N PHE A 297 3.08 -6.77 -11.45
CA PHE A 297 4.05 -5.69 -11.59
C PHE A 297 5.34 -6.01 -10.85
N PHE A 298 6.43 -6.20 -11.61
CA PHE A 298 7.70 -6.68 -11.08
C PHE A 298 8.27 -5.84 -9.92
N PRO A 299 8.13 -4.50 -9.84
CA PRO A 299 8.61 -3.73 -8.69
C PRO A 299 7.80 -3.99 -7.41
N MET A 300 6.59 -4.54 -7.51
CA MET A 300 5.75 -4.94 -6.39
C MET A 300 5.85 -6.44 -6.07
N ARG A 301 6.64 -7.21 -6.83
CA ARG A 301 6.96 -8.60 -6.49
C ARG A 301 7.89 -8.65 -5.29
N ARG A 302 7.95 -9.83 -4.68
CA ARG A 302 8.97 -10.12 -3.67
C ARG A 302 10.35 -10.00 -4.31
N ALA A 303 11.21 -9.19 -3.70
CA ALA A 303 12.61 -9.05 -4.08
C ALA A 303 13.49 -9.47 -2.90
N LEU A 304 14.68 -9.99 -3.21
CA LEU A 304 15.71 -10.24 -2.21
C LEU A 304 16.11 -8.91 -1.55
N SER A 305 16.22 -8.89 -0.22
CA SER A 305 16.65 -7.72 0.53
C SER A 305 18.02 -7.20 0.06
N SER A 306 18.95 -8.11 -0.25
CA SER A 306 20.28 -7.81 -0.79
C SER A 306 20.22 -7.10 -2.15
N SER A 307 19.31 -7.53 -3.04
CA SER A 307 19.10 -6.88 -4.34
C SER A 307 18.56 -5.47 -4.19
N SER A 308 17.60 -5.26 -3.30
CA SER A 308 17.05 -3.92 -3.01
C SER A 308 18.09 -3.00 -2.39
N ILE A 309 18.88 -3.49 -1.42
CA ILE A 309 19.98 -2.74 -0.79
C ILE A 309 21.04 -2.36 -1.82
N SER A 310 21.45 -3.30 -2.67
CA SER A 310 22.45 -3.05 -3.72
C SER A 310 21.97 -2.03 -4.75
N SER A 311 20.69 -2.11 -5.13
CA SER A 311 20.06 -1.16 -6.05
C SER A 311 20.06 0.24 -5.45
N ARG A 312 19.67 0.40 -4.17
CA ARG A 312 19.72 1.69 -3.49
C ARG A 312 21.14 2.22 -3.33
N ALA A 313 22.09 1.39 -2.91
CA ALA A 313 23.48 1.82 -2.76
C ALA A 313 24.08 2.29 -4.09
N THR A 314 23.65 1.71 -5.21
CA THR A 314 24.03 2.17 -6.55
C THR A 314 23.38 3.52 -6.87
N GLU A 315 22.09 3.68 -6.58
CA GLU A 315 21.37 4.93 -6.76
C GLU A 315 21.98 6.07 -5.92
N GLU A 316 22.27 5.83 -4.65
CA GLU A 316 22.91 6.79 -3.74
C GLU A 316 24.29 7.21 -4.24
N LYS A 317 25.07 6.28 -4.81
CA LYS A 317 26.36 6.61 -5.43
C LYS A 317 26.22 7.48 -6.68
N ILE A 318 25.11 7.35 -7.41
CA ILE A 318 24.82 8.20 -8.57
C ILE A 318 24.34 9.58 -8.09
N GLU A 319 23.47 9.63 -7.07
CA GLU A 319 23.01 10.87 -6.41
C GLU A 319 24.19 11.67 -5.85
N ALA A 320 25.06 11.04 -5.05
CA ALA A 320 26.19 11.68 -4.41
C ALA A 320 27.25 12.22 -5.39
N LYS A 321 27.25 11.71 -6.63
CA LYS A 321 28.14 12.19 -7.71
C LYS A 321 27.48 13.24 -8.59
N GLU A 322 26.20 13.55 -8.36
CA GLU A 322 25.38 14.42 -9.21
C GLU A 322 25.47 14.05 -10.70
N ASP A 323 25.59 12.75 -10.99
CA ASP A 323 25.86 12.24 -12.34
C ASP A 323 24.56 12.19 -13.16
N ALA A 324 24.18 13.36 -13.69
CA ALA A 324 22.99 13.53 -14.51
C ALA A 324 23.01 12.64 -15.76
N ALA A 325 24.17 12.40 -16.36
CA ALA A 325 24.30 11.56 -17.55
C ALA A 325 23.91 10.09 -17.25
N LYS A 326 24.39 9.53 -16.13
CA LYS A 326 23.99 8.19 -15.69
C LYS A 326 22.52 8.12 -15.29
N ARG A 327 21.98 9.15 -14.61
CA ARG A 327 20.54 9.22 -14.31
C ARG A 327 19.70 9.22 -15.58
N CYS A 328 20.08 10.01 -16.57
CA CYS A 328 19.39 10.07 -17.86
C CYS A 328 19.50 8.75 -18.63
N ALA A 329 20.66 8.08 -18.61
CA ALA A 329 20.83 6.77 -19.24
C ALA A 329 19.91 5.72 -18.61
N LEU A 330 19.90 5.61 -17.27
CA LEU A 330 19.01 4.71 -16.55
C LEU A 330 17.53 5.01 -16.84
N ALA A 331 17.13 6.28 -16.86
CA ALA A 331 15.76 6.68 -17.12
C ALA A 331 15.27 6.32 -18.55
N LYS A 332 16.19 6.25 -19.54
CA LYS A 332 15.84 5.85 -20.92
C LYS A 332 15.42 4.39 -21.00
N ASP A 333 15.96 3.52 -20.14
CA ASP A 333 15.71 2.08 -20.19
C ASP A 333 14.45 1.65 -19.41
N VAL A 334 13.99 2.48 -18.46
CA VAL A 334 12.81 2.19 -17.62
C VAL A 334 11.51 2.10 -18.42
N LEU A 335 11.28 3.04 -19.35
CA LEU A 335 10.02 3.08 -20.10
C LEU A 335 9.84 1.88 -21.06
N PRO A 336 10.86 1.50 -21.87
CA PRO A 336 10.81 0.26 -22.66
C PRO A 336 10.59 -0.98 -21.80
N LEU A 337 11.21 -1.04 -20.61
CA LEU A 337 11.05 -2.15 -19.68
C LEU A 337 9.60 -2.30 -19.20
N TYR A 338 8.99 -1.22 -18.74
CA TYR A 338 7.58 -1.24 -18.34
C TYR A 338 6.68 -1.58 -19.52
N TYR A 339 6.94 -1.04 -20.69
CA TYR A 339 6.15 -1.32 -21.88
C TYR A 339 6.24 -2.80 -22.32
N ASN A 340 7.44 -3.37 -22.35
CA ASN A 340 7.67 -4.76 -22.77
C ASN A 340 7.08 -5.78 -21.81
N SER A 341 6.97 -5.41 -20.52
CA SER A 341 6.29 -6.17 -19.47
C SER A 341 4.80 -5.80 -19.33
N ALA A 342 4.25 -4.98 -20.24
CA ALA A 342 2.87 -4.49 -20.18
C ALA A 342 2.50 -3.89 -18.80
N TYR A 343 3.45 -3.23 -18.13
CA TYR A 343 3.32 -2.71 -16.77
C TYR A 343 2.93 -3.78 -15.74
N GLY A 344 3.24 -5.05 -16.01
CA GLY A 344 2.83 -6.19 -15.18
C GLY A 344 1.45 -6.75 -15.51
N PHE A 345 0.70 -6.15 -16.43
CA PHE A 345 -0.63 -6.61 -16.78
C PHE A 345 -0.57 -7.81 -17.75
N THR A 346 -1.24 -8.90 -17.37
CA THR A 346 -1.32 -10.13 -18.16
C THR A 346 -2.76 -10.62 -18.25
N ASN A 347 -3.07 -11.35 -19.32
CA ASN A 347 -4.32 -12.06 -19.50
C ASN A 347 -4.04 -13.48 -19.98
N ASN A 348 -4.49 -14.49 -19.22
CA ASN A 348 -4.19 -15.90 -19.39
C ASN A 348 -2.68 -16.18 -19.51
N GLY A 349 -1.87 -15.47 -18.71
CA GLY A 349 -0.41 -15.56 -18.71
C GLY A 349 0.31 -14.82 -19.85
N ALA A 350 -0.41 -14.20 -20.78
CA ALA A 350 0.18 -13.39 -21.86
C ALA A 350 0.20 -11.89 -21.54
N TYR A 351 1.30 -11.20 -21.86
CA TYR A 351 1.42 -9.75 -21.63
C TYR A 351 0.52 -8.92 -22.56
N CYS A 352 -0.15 -7.95 -21.97
CA CYS A 352 -1.06 -7.02 -22.63
C CYS A 352 -0.34 -5.90 -23.40
N ARG A 353 0.10 -6.15 -24.64
CA ARG A 353 0.80 -5.15 -25.49
C ARG A 353 -0.17 -4.34 -26.36
N GLU A 354 0.26 -3.16 -26.86
CA GLU A 354 -0.58 -2.28 -27.72
C GLU A 354 -1.24 -3.09 -28.85
N SER A 355 -2.58 -3.03 -28.90
CA SER A 355 -3.56 -3.70 -29.80
C SER A 355 -4.44 -4.78 -29.16
N VAL A 356 -4.24 -5.12 -27.88
CA VAL A 356 -5.14 -6.03 -27.15
C VAL A 356 -5.72 -5.30 -25.93
N ASP A 357 -7.04 -5.06 -25.93
CA ASP A 357 -7.74 -4.61 -24.73
C ASP A 357 -7.66 -5.71 -23.69
N CYS A 358 -7.03 -5.44 -22.55
CA CYS A 358 -6.97 -6.42 -21.48
C CYS A 358 -8.09 -6.19 -20.49
N LEU A 359 -8.86 -7.25 -20.25
CA LEU A 359 -10.07 -7.22 -19.45
C LEU A 359 -9.84 -8.10 -18.22
N PHE A 360 -9.93 -7.49 -17.05
CA PHE A 360 -9.35 -7.97 -15.79
C PHE A 360 -10.42 -8.29 -14.79
N LEU A 361 -10.43 -9.49 -14.19
CA LEU A 361 -11.05 -9.64 -12.87
C LEU A 361 -10.17 -8.92 -11.84
N LEU A 362 -10.77 -8.31 -10.82
CA LEU A 362 -10.06 -7.71 -9.69
C LEU A 362 -8.79 -8.49 -9.32
N MET A 363 -7.65 -7.89 -9.68
CA MET A 363 -6.35 -8.04 -9.04
C MET A 363 -6.09 -9.40 -8.38
N LYS A 364 -6.17 -10.49 -9.15
CA LYS A 364 -5.42 -11.70 -8.80
C LYS A 364 -3.95 -11.40 -9.06
N PHE A 365 -3.22 -11.03 -8.01
CA PHE A 365 -1.77 -11.04 -8.06
C PHE A 365 -1.29 -12.45 -7.73
N ASN A 366 -0.44 -13.03 -8.58
CA ASN A 366 0.35 -14.17 -8.18
C ASN A 366 1.30 -13.72 -7.06
N LEU A 367 1.25 -14.43 -5.92
CA LEU A 367 2.02 -14.11 -4.72
C LEU A 367 3.44 -14.65 -4.75
#